data_AF-A0A3B8R8C7-F1
#
_entry.id   AF-A0A3B8R8C7-F1
#
_cell.length_a   1.000
_cell.length_b   1.000
_cell.length_c   1.000
_cell.angle_alpha   90.00
_cell.angle_beta   90.00
_cell.angle_gamma   90.00
#
_symmetry.space_group_name_H-M   'P 1'
#
loop_
_entity.id
_entity.type
_entity.pdbx_description
1 polymer ?
#
loop_
_entity_poly.entity_id
_entity_poly.type
_entity_poly.pdbx_seq_one_letter_code
_entity_poly.pdbx_strand_id
1 'polypeptide(L)'
;MRWSDMSVRPDPSSQLTNEEQALLREIAGLMIPASETFSIPGADDPLIHADILASIGRDLGAVRDALTLIQDLNPKNAASVHGLLQSARPDLCASLISVITRCYYRDDRVMTSIGMAPRSPYPQGFTIEPSDFDLLEAVKAGGRRYRLLPEDEEKSKPG
;
A
#
# COMPACT_ATOMS: atom_id res chain seq x y z
N MET A 1 -3.94 -33.64 -22.30
CA MET A 1 -5.06 -32.85 -21.75
C MET A 1 -4.71 -31.38 -21.92
N ARG A 2 -5.44 -30.66 -22.78
CA ARG A 2 -5.24 -29.24 -23.09
C ARG A 2 -6.01 -28.41 -22.05
N TRP A 3 -5.31 -27.67 -21.20
CA TRP A 3 -5.92 -26.60 -20.41
C TRP A 3 -6.05 -25.39 -21.30
N SER A 4 -7.15 -25.32 -22.04
CA SER A 4 -7.50 -24.14 -22.83
C SER A 4 -8.67 -23.45 -22.15
N ASP A 5 -8.40 -22.23 -21.70
CA ASP A 5 -9.35 -21.11 -21.64
C ASP A 5 -10.48 -21.21 -20.58
N MET A 6 -10.11 -21.01 -19.31
CA MET A 6 -10.99 -20.39 -18.32
C MET A 6 -10.59 -18.93 -18.17
N SER A 7 -10.80 -18.12 -19.21
CA SER A 7 -10.87 -16.67 -19.01
C SER A 7 -12.15 -16.37 -18.21
N VAL A 8 -12.07 -16.51 -16.89
CA VAL A 8 -13.09 -16.02 -15.97
C VAL A 8 -13.20 -14.53 -16.24
N ARG A 9 -14.29 -14.11 -16.88
CA ARG A 9 -14.61 -12.69 -16.94
C ARG A 9 -14.86 -12.25 -15.49
N PRO A 10 -14.09 -11.30 -14.96
CA PRO A 10 -14.35 -10.79 -13.63
C PRO A 10 -15.79 -10.25 -13.60
N ASP A 11 -16.51 -10.55 -12.52
CA ASP A 11 -17.83 -9.97 -12.26
C ASP A 11 -17.72 -8.43 -12.39
N PRO A 12 -18.61 -7.72 -13.10
CA PRO A 12 -18.57 -6.25 -13.14
C PRO A 12 -18.59 -5.62 -11.74
N SER A 13 -19.09 -6.31 -10.72
CA SER A 13 -19.06 -5.90 -9.31
C SER A 13 -17.64 -5.99 -8.68
N SER A 14 -16.74 -6.75 -9.33
CA SER A 14 -15.35 -7.01 -8.92
C SER A 14 -14.31 -6.07 -9.55
N GLN A 15 -14.74 -5.09 -10.35
CA GLN A 15 -13.88 -4.05 -10.93
C GLN A 15 -14.51 -2.68 -10.77
N LEU A 16 -13.70 -1.62 -10.89
CA LEU A 16 -14.19 -0.24 -10.93
C LEU A 16 -14.82 0.07 -12.30
N THR A 17 -15.87 0.89 -12.32
CA THR A 17 -16.45 1.40 -13.57
C THR A 17 -15.50 2.36 -14.28
N ASN A 18 -15.75 2.69 -15.54
CA ASN A 18 -14.92 3.64 -16.28
C ASN A 18 -14.89 5.03 -15.62
N GLU A 19 -16.01 5.46 -15.06
CA GLU A 19 -16.13 6.72 -14.33
C GLU A 19 -15.35 6.68 -13.02
N GLU A 20 -15.44 5.58 -12.26
CA GLU A 20 -14.65 5.36 -11.05
C GLU A 20 -13.13 5.33 -11.36
N GLN A 21 -12.72 4.69 -12.46
CA GLN A 21 -11.33 4.66 -12.91
C GLN A 21 -10.83 6.05 -13.32
N ALA A 22 -11.65 6.82 -14.04
CA ALA A 22 -11.30 8.19 -14.44
C ALA A 22 -11.14 9.10 -13.21
N LEU A 23 -12.06 9.01 -12.25
CA LEU A 23 -11.98 9.76 -10.99
C LEU A 23 -10.75 9.34 -10.19
N LEU A 24 -10.48 8.04 -10.09
CA LEU A 24 -9.29 7.52 -9.42
C LEU A 24 -8.01 8.08 -10.05
N ARG A 25 -7.93 8.16 -11.38
CA ARG A 25 -6.80 8.72 -12.10
C ARG A 25 -6.61 10.21 -11.81
N GLU A 26 -7.69 10.98 -11.85
CA GLU A 26 -7.67 12.42 -11.55
C GLU A 26 -7.17 12.67 -10.12
N ILE A 27 -7.73 11.94 -9.15
CA ILE A 27 -7.36 12.08 -7.75
C ILE A 27 -5.92 11.64 -7.50
N ALA A 28 -5.45 10.57 -8.14
CA ALA A 28 -4.07 10.14 -8.04
C ALA A 28 -3.10 11.24 -8.50
N GLY A 29 -3.38 11.91 -9.63
CA GLY A 29 -2.58 13.04 -10.12
C GLY A 29 -2.62 14.27 -9.20
N LEU A 30 -3.76 14.54 -8.55
CA LEU A 30 -3.85 15.61 -7.54
C LEU A 30 -3.10 15.28 -6.25
N MET A 31 -3.01 14.00 -5.88
CA MET A 31 -2.27 13.54 -4.71
C MET A 31 -0.76 13.53 -4.93
N ILE A 32 -0.31 13.04 -6.09
CA ILE A 32 1.10 12.91 -6.45
C ILE A 32 1.27 13.42 -7.89
N PRO A 33 1.51 14.72 -8.08
CA PRO A 33 1.66 15.31 -9.41
C PRO A 33 3.02 14.94 -10.04
N ALA A 34 3.09 15.01 -11.36
CA ALA A 34 4.35 14.88 -12.07
C ALA A 34 5.35 15.96 -11.63
N SER A 35 6.65 15.62 -11.66
CA SER A 35 7.70 16.61 -11.40
C SER A 35 8.64 16.69 -12.59
N GLU A 36 8.60 17.83 -13.27
CA GLU A 36 9.54 18.15 -14.35
C GLU A 36 10.98 18.23 -13.83
N THR A 37 11.17 18.84 -12.65
CA THR A 37 12.48 18.98 -12.00
C THR A 37 13.19 17.64 -11.83
N PHE A 38 12.46 16.59 -11.47
CA PHE A 38 13.00 15.25 -11.26
C PHE A 38 12.74 14.31 -12.44
N SER A 39 12.11 14.80 -13.52
CA SER A 39 11.71 14.02 -14.70
C SER A 39 10.93 12.74 -14.33
N ILE A 40 10.01 12.86 -13.37
CA ILE A 40 9.20 11.74 -12.86
C ILE A 40 7.72 11.92 -13.22
N PRO A 41 7.04 10.81 -13.56
CA PRO A 41 5.61 10.82 -13.82
C PRO A 41 4.80 11.19 -12.56
N GLY A 42 3.57 11.66 -12.76
CA GLY A 42 2.58 11.72 -11.67
C GLY A 42 1.91 10.36 -11.48
N ALA A 43 1.15 10.19 -10.40
CA ALA A 43 0.40 8.96 -10.19
C ALA A 43 -0.80 8.78 -11.15
N ASP A 44 -1.10 9.79 -11.97
CA ASP A 44 -2.04 9.74 -13.09
C ASP A 44 -1.41 9.24 -14.41
N ASP A 45 -0.11 8.92 -14.42
CA ASP A 45 0.57 8.32 -15.56
C ASP A 45 -0.10 6.98 -15.97
N PRO A 46 -0.27 6.71 -17.28
CA PRO A 46 -1.00 5.53 -17.74
C PRO A 46 -0.47 4.19 -17.21
N LEU A 47 0.85 4.03 -17.02
CA LEU A 47 1.43 2.78 -16.53
C LEU A 47 1.19 2.62 -15.03
N ILE A 48 1.37 3.69 -14.26
CA ILE A 48 1.12 3.70 -12.82
C ILE A 48 -0.37 3.47 -12.55
N HIS A 49 -1.25 4.13 -13.32
CA HIS A 49 -2.68 3.94 -13.21
C HIS A 49 -3.11 2.50 -13.51
N ALA A 50 -2.53 1.87 -14.55
CA ALA A 50 -2.80 0.47 -14.85
C ALA A 50 -2.36 -0.46 -13.70
N ASP A 51 -1.21 -0.22 -13.07
CA ASP A 51 -0.76 -1.00 -11.91
C ASP A 51 -1.65 -0.79 -10.68
N ILE A 52 -2.13 0.44 -10.46
CA ILE A 52 -3.14 0.74 -9.43
C ILE A 52 -4.37 -0.14 -9.64
N LEU A 53 -4.96 -0.14 -10.84
CA LEU A 53 -6.16 -0.93 -11.15
C LEU A 53 -5.93 -2.43 -10.96
N ALA A 54 -4.77 -2.94 -11.36
CA ALA A 54 -4.40 -4.35 -11.18
C ALA A 54 -4.17 -4.71 -9.69
N SER A 55 -3.79 -3.74 -8.85
CA SER A 55 -3.38 -3.95 -7.47
C SER A 55 -4.46 -3.68 -6.42
N ILE A 56 -5.65 -3.18 -6.80
CA ILE A 56 -6.74 -2.88 -5.86
C ILE A 56 -7.16 -4.14 -5.07
N GLY A 57 -7.40 -5.26 -5.76
CA GLY A 57 -7.72 -6.56 -5.15
C GLY A 57 -8.75 -6.47 -4.02
N ARG A 58 -8.32 -6.88 -2.81
CA ARG A 58 -9.18 -6.91 -1.60
C ARG A 58 -9.64 -5.52 -1.12
N ASP A 59 -8.93 -4.46 -1.51
CA ASP A 59 -9.21 -3.09 -1.07
C ASP A 59 -10.34 -2.44 -1.91
N LEU A 60 -10.90 -3.15 -2.91
CA LEU A 60 -11.89 -2.64 -3.87
C LEU A 60 -13.09 -1.95 -3.21
N GLY A 61 -13.71 -2.57 -2.21
CA GLY A 61 -14.87 -2.00 -1.53
C GLY A 61 -14.54 -0.66 -0.87
N ALA A 62 -13.44 -0.60 -0.13
CA ALA A 62 -13.00 0.62 0.53
C ALA A 62 -12.60 1.71 -0.48
N VAL A 63 -11.96 1.34 -1.60
CA VAL A 63 -11.63 2.28 -2.67
C VAL A 63 -12.90 2.85 -3.31
N ARG A 64 -13.92 2.03 -3.57
CA ARG A 64 -15.21 2.48 -4.10
C ARG A 64 -15.94 3.44 -3.15
N ASP A 65 -15.97 3.11 -1.85
CA ASP A 65 -16.58 3.98 -0.83
C ASP A 65 -15.84 5.34 -0.77
N ALA A 66 -14.51 5.32 -0.84
CA ALA A 66 -13.71 6.54 -0.89
C ALA A 66 -13.99 7.36 -2.16
N LEU A 67 -14.06 6.72 -3.33
CA LEU A 67 -14.38 7.39 -4.59
C LEU A 67 -15.79 7.99 -4.59
N THR A 68 -16.76 7.34 -3.96
CA THR A 68 -18.13 7.86 -3.79
C THR A 68 -18.13 9.14 -2.95
N LEU A 69 -17.43 9.11 -1.80
CA LEU A 69 -17.26 10.28 -0.94
C LEU A 69 -16.54 11.43 -1.66
N ILE A 70 -15.49 11.11 -2.43
CA ILE A 70 -14.77 12.08 -3.26
C ILE A 70 -15.70 12.68 -4.31
N GLN A 71 -16.55 11.87 -4.96
CA GLN A 71 -17.48 12.35 -5.98
C GLN A 71 -18.49 13.34 -5.38
N ASP A 72 -19.00 13.05 -4.18
CA ASP A 72 -19.95 13.92 -3.47
C ASP A 72 -19.29 15.26 -3.06
N LEU A 73 -18.07 15.21 -2.55
CA LEU A 73 -17.34 16.39 -2.07
C LEU A 73 -16.64 17.16 -3.20
N ASN A 74 -16.42 16.48 -4.33
CA ASN A 74 -15.93 17.03 -5.60
C ASN A 74 -14.72 17.96 -5.45
N PRO A 75 -13.61 17.48 -4.84
CA PRO A 75 -12.41 18.29 -4.65
C PRO A 75 -11.86 18.76 -6.00
N LYS A 76 -11.41 20.01 -6.07
CA LYS A 76 -10.99 20.67 -7.32
C LYS A 76 -9.48 20.86 -7.47
N ASN A 77 -8.74 20.66 -6.39
CA ASN A 77 -7.31 20.88 -6.34
C ASN A 77 -6.67 20.06 -5.21
N ALA A 78 -5.33 20.00 -5.23
CA ALA A 78 -4.54 19.27 -4.23
C ALA A 78 -4.86 19.70 -2.78
N ALA A 79 -5.13 20.98 -2.52
CA ALA A 79 -5.47 21.46 -1.18
C ALA A 79 -6.82 20.90 -0.69
N SER A 80 -7.83 20.84 -1.57
CA SER A 80 -9.13 20.24 -1.24
C SER A 80 -9.05 18.72 -1.08
N VAL A 81 -8.22 18.03 -1.87
CA VAL A 81 -7.94 16.60 -1.68
C VAL A 81 -7.24 16.38 -0.33
N HIS A 82 -6.20 17.15 -0.02
CA HIS A 82 -5.53 17.06 1.28
C HIS A 82 -6.50 17.31 2.45
N GLY A 83 -7.34 18.35 2.35
CA GLY A 83 -8.38 18.63 3.34
C GLY A 83 -9.36 17.48 3.52
N LEU A 84 -9.75 16.82 2.42
CA LEU A 84 -10.59 15.63 2.46
C LEU A 84 -9.91 14.47 3.18
N LEU A 85 -8.67 14.15 2.80
CA LEU A 85 -7.91 13.03 3.38
C LEU A 85 -7.63 13.24 4.89
N GLN A 86 -7.55 14.48 5.35
CA GLN A 86 -7.34 14.84 6.75
C GLN A 86 -8.64 14.90 7.58
N SER A 87 -9.76 15.33 6.98
CA SER A 87 -11.00 15.65 7.72
C SER A 87 -12.09 14.60 7.59
N ALA A 88 -12.10 13.81 6.51
CA ALA A 88 -13.14 12.84 6.22
C ALA A 88 -12.66 11.42 6.49
N ARG A 89 -13.42 10.68 7.33
CA ARG A 89 -13.31 9.23 7.58
C ARG A 89 -11.94 8.66 7.20
N PRO A 90 -10.89 8.94 7.99
CA PRO A 90 -9.50 8.62 7.64
C PRO A 90 -9.32 7.14 7.26
N ASP A 91 -10.12 6.25 7.86
CA ASP A 91 -10.16 4.82 7.55
C ASP A 91 -10.53 4.50 6.08
N LEU A 92 -11.47 5.25 5.50
CA LEU A 92 -11.91 5.05 4.11
C LEU A 92 -10.82 5.53 3.13
N CYS A 93 -10.24 6.69 3.41
CA CYS A 93 -9.18 7.27 2.58
C CYS A 93 -7.86 6.51 2.69
N ALA A 94 -7.59 5.84 3.81
CA ALA A 94 -6.34 5.10 4.03
C ALA A 94 -6.09 4.01 2.99
N SER A 95 -7.14 3.28 2.57
CA SER A 95 -7.01 2.25 1.54
C SER A 95 -6.67 2.84 0.18
N LEU A 96 -7.35 3.93 -0.20
CA LEU A 96 -7.08 4.67 -1.44
C LEU A 96 -5.64 5.21 -1.47
N ILE A 97 -5.21 5.90 -0.41
CA ILE A 97 -3.85 6.42 -0.26
C ILE A 97 -2.84 5.28 -0.35
N SER A 98 -3.09 4.17 0.34
CA SER A 98 -2.18 3.04 0.39
C SER A 98 -2.01 2.40 -0.99
N VAL A 99 -3.09 2.18 -1.74
CA VAL A 99 -2.98 1.60 -3.10
C VAL A 99 -2.22 2.56 -4.04
N ILE A 100 -2.60 3.84 -4.08
CA ILE A 100 -1.96 4.84 -4.95
C ILE A 100 -0.46 4.95 -4.64
N THR A 101 -0.11 5.15 -3.36
CA THR A 101 1.27 5.35 -2.93
C THR A 101 2.12 4.10 -3.18
N ARG A 102 1.59 2.90 -2.90
CA ARG A 102 2.31 1.63 -3.14
C ARG A 102 2.63 1.42 -4.61
N CYS A 103 1.69 1.71 -5.51
CA CYS A 103 1.91 1.52 -6.95
C CYS A 103 2.81 2.61 -7.53
N TYR A 104 2.68 3.86 -7.05
CA TYR A 104 3.57 4.95 -7.44
C TYR A 104 5.05 4.64 -7.14
N TYR A 105 5.36 4.19 -5.91
CA TYR A 105 6.72 3.79 -5.54
C TYR A 105 7.11 2.38 -5.98
N ARG A 106 6.24 1.67 -6.72
CA ARG A 106 6.63 0.43 -7.41
C ARG A 106 7.18 0.71 -8.81
N ASP A 107 6.86 1.86 -9.40
CA ASP A 107 7.32 2.22 -10.74
C ASP A 107 8.84 2.45 -10.74
N ASP A 108 9.53 1.77 -11.65
CA ASP A 108 10.99 1.81 -11.75
C ASP A 108 11.53 3.21 -12.03
N ARG A 109 10.79 4.05 -12.75
CA ARG A 109 11.19 5.43 -13.06
C ARG A 109 11.20 6.26 -11.78
N VAL A 110 10.18 6.09 -10.93
CA VAL A 110 10.08 6.76 -9.63
C VAL A 110 11.18 6.27 -8.70
N MET A 111 11.37 4.95 -8.57
CA MET A 111 12.40 4.38 -7.70
C MET A 111 13.81 4.82 -8.11
N THR A 112 14.11 4.80 -9.40
CA THR A 112 15.41 5.26 -9.93
C THR A 112 15.66 6.72 -9.60
N SER A 113 14.63 7.58 -9.68
CA SER A 113 14.77 9.02 -9.41
C SER A 113 15.16 9.35 -7.95
N ILE A 114 14.76 8.49 -7.00
CA ILE A 114 15.08 8.64 -5.58
C ILE A 114 16.35 7.87 -5.17
N GLY A 115 17.13 7.41 -6.15
CA GLY A 115 18.38 6.67 -5.92
C GLY A 115 18.18 5.24 -5.45
N MET A 116 16.98 4.68 -5.60
CA MET A 116 16.67 3.30 -5.26
C MET A 116 16.78 2.41 -6.50
N ALA A 117 17.47 1.28 -6.36
CA ALA A 117 17.55 0.30 -7.43
C ALA A 117 16.17 -0.39 -7.61
N PRO A 118 15.57 -0.39 -8.82
CA PRO A 118 14.33 -1.09 -9.11
C PRO A 118 14.59 -2.60 -9.20
N ARG A 119 14.67 -3.25 -8.05
CA ARG A 119 14.92 -4.68 -7.94
C ARG A 119 14.12 -5.30 -6.82
N SER A 120 13.81 -6.58 -6.98
CA SER A 120 13.30 -7.36 -5.87
C SER A 120 14.27 -7.32 -4.68
N PRO A 121 13.75 -7.27 -3.45
CA PRO A 121 14.59 -7.34 -2.26
C PRO A 121 15.33 -8.68 -2.17
N TYR A 122 14.80 -9.77 -2.72
CA TYR A 122 15.49 -11.06 -2.82
C TYR A 122 16.07 -11.27 -4.24
N PRO A 123 17.28 -11.84 -4.39
CA PRO A 123 18.14 -12.43 -3.35
C PRO A 123 19.10 -11.48 -2.63
N GLN A 124 19.40 -10.30 -3.16
CA GLN A 124 20.51 -9.48 -2.66
C GLN A 124 20.25 -8.81 -1.29
N GLY A 125 19.00 -8.64 -0.87
CA GLY A 125 18.63 -7.95 0.36
C GLY A 125 18.85 -6.44 0.32
N PHE A 126 18.64 -5.79 1.46
CA PHE A 126 19.15 -4.46 1.79
C PHE A 126 20.12 -4.61 2.96
N THR A 127 21.20 -3.84 2.97
CA THR A 127 22.09 -3.76 4.13
C THR A 127 21.35 -3.07 5.27
N ILE A 128 21.22 -3.74 6.41
CA ILE A 128 20.61 -3.19 7.62
C ILE A 128 21.76 -2.78 8.54
N GLU A 129 21.72 -1.55 9.03
CA GLU A 129 22.65 -1.09 10.05
C GLU A 129 22.53 -1.97 11.31
N PRO A 130 23.64 -2.40 11.92
CA PRO A 130 23.59 -3.20 13.14
C PRO A 130 22.76 -2.52 14.22
N SER A 131 21.74 -3.21 14.74
CA SER A 131 20.93 -2.71 15.85
C SER A 131 21.65 -2.91 17.18
N ASP A 132 21.45 -1.97 18.11
CA ASP A 132 21.91 -2.09 19.49
C ASP A 132 21.06 -3.14 20.24
N PHE A 133 21.65 -4.31 20.49
CA PHE A 133 20.98 -5.41 21.17
C PHE A 133 20.90 -5.23 22.69
N ASP A 134 21.61 -4.26 23.28
CA ASP A 134 21.51 -3.96 24.72
C ASP A 134 20.09 -3.44 25.07
N LEU A 135 19.38 -2.88 24.09
CA LEU A 135 17.96 -2.52 24.21
C LEU A 135 17.06 -3.71 24.58
N LEU A 136 17.49 -4.95 24.31
CA LEU A 136 16.74 -6.14 24.66
C LEU A 136 16.93 -6.60 26.11
N GLU A 137 17.87 -6.02 26.87
CA GLU A 137 18.10 -6.40 28.27
C GLU A 137 16.86 -6.13 29.14
N ALA A 138 16.13 -5.03 28.89
CA ALA A 138 14.87 -4.76 29.56
C ALA A 138 13.80 -5.83 29.27
N VAL A 139 13.79 -6.40 28.07
CA VAL A 139 12.87 -7.48 27.69
C VAL A 139 13.26 -8.78 28.39
N LYS A 140 14.55 -9.11 28.44
CA LYS A 140 15.07 -10.31 29.13
C LYS A 140 14.83 -10.23 30.64
N ALA A 141 14.98 -9.06 31.25
CA ALA A 141 14.74 -8.83 32.67
C ALA A 141 13.25 -8.88 33.05
N GLY A 142 12.35 -8.58 32.11
CA GLY A 142 10.90 -8.47 32.31
C GLY A 142 10.15 -9.79 32.60
N GLY A 143 10.86 -10.90 32.75
CA GLY A 143 10.28 -12.22 33.04
C GLY A 143 9.48 -12.82 31.88
N ARG A 144 9.11 -14.10 32.03
CA ARG A 144 8.36 -14.83 31.01
C ARG A 144 6.92 -14.32 30.95
N ARG A 145 6.45 -13.91 29.77
CA ARG A 145 5.05 -13.50 29.51
C ARG A 145 4.24 -14.52 28.69
N TYR A 146 4.83 -15.67 28.38
CA TYR A 146 4.20 -16.75 27.63
C TYR A 146 3.80 -17.90 28.56
N ARG A 147 2.75 -18.64 28.17
CA ARG A 147 2.28 -19.84 28.87
C ARG A 147 3.20 -21.02 28.51
N LEU A 148 3.61 -21.79 29.51
CA LEU A 148 4.37 -23.03 29.29
C LEU A 148 3.43 -24.17 28.90
N LEU A 149 3.96 -25.12 28.14
CA LEU A 149 3.32 -26.42 27.97
C LEU A 149 3.57 -27.25 29.24
N PRO A 150 2.65 -28.18 29.60
CA PRO A 150 2.74 -28.94 30.86
C PRO A 150 4.07 -29.66 31.07
N GLU A 151 4.70 -30.11 29.98
CA GLU A 151 5.96 -30.85 29.97
C GLU A 151 7.19 -29.99 30.34
N ASP A 152 7.08 -28.66 30.20
CA ASP A 152 8.14 -27.70 30.46
C ASP A 152 8.05 -27.05 31.86
N GLU A 153 6.93 -27.26 32.57
CA GLU A 153 6.78 -26.81 33.97
C GLU A 153 7.59 -27.68 34.94
N GLU A 154 7.72 -28.98 34.65
CA GLU A 154 8.42 -29.95 35.51
C GLU A 154 9.94 -29.74 35.54
N LYS A 155 10.52 -29.22 34.44
CA LYS A 155 11.96 -28.91 34.33
C LYS A 155 12.35 -27.54 34.91
N SER A 156 11.38 -26.69 35.26
CA SER A 156 11.65 -25.33 35.76
C SER A 156 11.58 -25.22 37.30
N LYS A 157 11.35 -26.32 38.03
CA LYS A 157 11.43 -26.32 39.51
C LYS A 157 12.90 -26.43 39.94
N PRO A 158 13.42 -25.51 40.77
CA PRO A 158 14.74 -25.68 41.36
C PRO A 158 14.69 -26.82 42.38
N GLY A 159 15.69 -27.70 42.34
CA GLY A 159 16.04 -28.55 43.48
C GLY A 159 16.76 -27.75 44.55
#